data_AF-A0A924IWW5-F1
#
_entry.id   AF-A0A924IWW5-F1
#
_cell.length_a   1.000
_cell.length_b   1.000
_cell.length_c   1.000
_cell.angle_alpha   90.00
_cell.angle_beta   90.00
_cell.angle_gamma   90.00
#
_symmetry.space_group_name_H-M   'P 1'
#
loop_
_entity.id
_entity.type
_entity.pdbx_description
1 polymer ?
#
loop_
_entity_poly.entity_id
_entity_poly.type
_entity_poly.pdbx_seq_one_letter_code
_entity_poly.pdbx_strand_id
1 'polypeptide(L)' 'MQNRAVIYFSKDRARKIIENPLNVDLQTLLSATFALSQSRIVKKHIHNTLCQLSLPAYRLTA' A
#
# COMPACT_ATOMS: atom_id res chain seq x y z
N MET A 1 2.20 -6.82 -22.75
CA MET A 1 2.89 -6.22 -21.58
C MET A 1 1.98 -5.14 -21.01
N GLN A 2 1.21 -5.43 -19.97
CA GLN A 2 0.37 -4.43 -19.31
C GLN A 2 1.25 -3.57 -18.39
N ASN A 3 1.37 -2.29 -18.72
CA ASN A 3 2.05 -1.29 -17.91
C ASN A 3 1.36 -1.19 -16.53
N ARG A 4 1.91 -1.86 -15.52
CA ARG A 4 1.53 -1.65 -14.13
C ARG A 4 2.07 -0.28 -13.73
N ALA A 5 1.24 0.75 -13.79
CA ALA A 5 1.57 2.08 -13.30
C ALA A 5 1.76 2.00 -11.77
N VAL A 6 3.01 1.89 -11.34
CA VAL A 6 3.39 1.90 -9.93
C VAL A 6 3.26 3.36 -9.46
N ILE A 7 2.18 3.67 -8.74
CA ILE A 7 2.03 4.99 -8.11
C ILE A 7 2.91 5.02 -6.86
N TYR A 8 3.77 6.03 -6.80
CA TYR A 8 4.70 6.22 -5.69
C TYR A 8 4.07 7.05 -4.56
N PHE A 9 4.17 6.60 -3.31
CA PHE A 9 3.69 7.30 -2.11
C PHE A 9 4.87 7.81 -1.26
N SER A 10 4.73 8.95 -0.59
CA SER A 10 5.70 9.40 0.43
C SER A 10 5.34 8.83 1.81
N LYS A 11 6.32 8.64 2.70
CA LYS A 11 6.09 8.13 4.07
C LYS A 11 5.12 9.00 4.86
N ASP A 12 5.20 10.32 4.71
CA ASP A 12 4.28 11.26 5.35
C ASP A 12 2.84 11.10 4.85
N ARG A 13 2.67 10.83 3.56
CA ARG A 13 1.34 10.55 3.00
C ARG A 13 0.77 9.24 3.54
N ALA A 14 1.60 8.21 3.70
CA ALA A 14 1.18 6.95 4.31
C ALA A 14 0.72 7.13 5.77
N ARG A 15 1.37 8.00 6.55
CA ARG A 15 0.92 8.31 7.92
C ARG A 15 -0.45 8.98 7.95
N LYS A 16 -0.64 10.01 7.11
CA LYS A 16 -1.94 10.70 6.99
C LYS A 16 -3.10 9.78 6.61
N ILE A 17 -2.80 8.76 5.79
CA ILE A 17 -3.76 7.73 5.37
C ILE A 17 -4.14 6.83 6.56
N ILE A 18 -3.17 6.43 7.39
CA ILE A 18 -3.44 5.62 8.59
C ILE A 18 -4.20 6.43 9.65
N GLU A 19 -3.94 7.74 9.76
CA GLU A 19 -4.66 8.63 10.68
C GLU A 19 -6.14 8.79 10.29
N ASN A 20 -6.47 8.67 8.99
CA ASN A 20 -7.85 8.80 8.47
C ASN A 20 -8.23 7.62 7.55
N PRO A 21 -8.33 6.40 8.10
CA PRO A 21 -8.44 5.18 7.29
C PRO A 21 -9.80 5.02 6.61
N LEU A 22 -10.85 5.74 7.08
CA LEU A 22 -12.21 5.67 6.53
C LEU A 22 -12.38 6.50 5.25
N ASN A 23 -11.46 7.43 4.97
CA ASN A 23 -11.55 8.35 3.83
C ASN A 23 -10.78 7.83 2.60
N VAL A 24 -10.32 6.57 2.64
CA VAL A 24 -9.45 6.00 1.61
C VAL A 24 -9.91 4.59 1.25
N ASP A 25 -9.68 4.22 -0.01
CA ASP A 25 -9.92 2.86 -0.46
C ASP A 25 -9.02 1.86 0.27
N LEU A 26 -9.54 0.64 0.46
CA LEU A 26 -8.84 -0.46 1.11
C LEU A 26 -7.44 -0.71 0.51
N GLN A 27 -7.28 -0.57 -0.80
CA GLN A 27 -6.00 -0.71 -1.49
C GLN A 27 -4.96 0.32 -1.05
N THR A 28 -5.40 1.57 -0.91
CA THR A 28 -4.55 2.69 -0.50
C THR A 28 -4.16 2.54 0.96
N LEU A 29 -5.10 2.10 1.81
CA LEU A 29 -4.83 1.77 3.21
C LEU A 29 -3.83 0.62 3.36
N LEU A 30 -4.02 -0.47 2.60
CA LEU A 30 -3.11 -1.62 2.60
C LEU A 30 -1.73 -1.23 2.09
N SER A 31 -1.65 -0.40 1.04
CA SER A 31 -0.38 0.10 0.51
C SER A 31 0.36 0.99 1.52
N ALA A 32 -0.36 1.89 2.21
CA ALA A 32 0.19 2.70 3.30
C ALA A 32 0.66 1.86 4.50
N THR A 33 -0.09 0.80 4.83
CA THR A 33 0.27 -0.14 5.91
C THR A 33 1.50 -0.98 5.53
N PHE A 34 1.57 -1.46 4.28
CA PHE A 34 2.74 -2.19 3.75
C PHE A 34 4.01 -1.33 3.80
N ALA A 35 3.85 -0.06 3.45
CA ALA A 35 4.87 0.97 3.45
C ALA A 35 5.46 1.26 4.84
N LEU A 36 4.61 1.36 5.87
CA LEU A 36 5.01 1.73 7.23
C LEU A 36 5.37 0.54 8.12
N SER A 37 4.88 -0.66 7.80
CA SER A 37 5.17 -1.86 8.57
C SER A 37 6.67 -2.20 8.52
N GLN A 38 7.21 -2.69 9.63
CA GLN A 38 8.58 -3.24 9.70
C GLN A 38 8.57 -4.78 9.67
N SER A 39 7.43 -5.40 9.98
CA SER A 39 7.30 -6.86 10.03
C SER A 39 7.26 -7.45 8.63
N ARG A 40 8.19 -8.37 8.35
CA ARG A 40 8.24 -9.11 7.08
C ARG A 40 7.01 -9.97 6.85
N ILE A 41 6.43 -10.53 7.91
CA ILE A 41 5.22 -11.37 7.86
C ILE A 41 4.02 -10.51 7.42
N VAL A 42 3.83 -9.36 8.06
CA VAL A 42 2.73 -8.43 7.74
C VAL A 42 2.86 -7.93 6.30
N LYS A 43 4.07 -7.56 5.86
CA LYS A 43 4.31 -7.18 4.46
C LYS A 43 3.94 -8.28 3.48
N LYS A 44 4.32 -9.52 3.76
CA LYS A 44 4.00 -10.67 2.90
C LYS A 44 2.50 -10.89 2.79
N HIS A 45 1.77 -10.82 3.91
CA HIS A 45 0.32 -10.93 3.90
C HIS A 45 -0.35 -9.82 3.09
N ILE A 46 0.02 -8.56 3.34
CA ILE A 46 -0.56 -7.43 2.61
C ILE A 46 -0.27 -7.52 1.10
N HIS A 47 0.95 -7.91 0.72
CA HIS A 47 1.30 -8.11 -0.67
C HIS A 47 0.44 -9.19 -1.34
N ASN A 48 0.25 -10.34 -0.67
CA ASN A 48 -0.61 -11.41 -1.17
C ASN A 48 -2.06 -10.93 -1.32
N THR A 49 -2.59 -10.19 -0.34
CA THR A 49 -3.94 -9.64 -0.39
C THR A 49 -4.10 -8.64 -1.55
N LEU A 50 -3.14 -7.74 -1.77
CA LEU A 50 -3.17 -6.80 -2.90
C LEU A 50 -3.12 -7.53 -4.26
N CYS A 51 -2.31 -8.58 -4.37
CA CYS A 51 -2.24 -9.43 -5.57
C CYS A 51 -3.55 -10.17 -5.83
N GLN A 52 -4.20 -10.71 -4.78
CA GLN A 52 -5.49 -11.41 -4.89
C GLN A 52 -6.62 -10.47 -5.31
N LEU A 53 -6.58 -9.21 -4.87
CA LEU A 53 -7.56 -8.20 -5.26
C LEU A 53 -7.41 -7.75 -6.72
N SER A 54 -6.39 -8.22 -7.47
CA SER A 54 -6.08 -7.77 -8.83
C SER A 54 -5.79 -6.27 -8.94
N LEU A 55 -5.39 -5.65 -7.82
CA LEU A 55 -5.20 -4.21 -7.72
C LEU A 55 -3.71 -3.86 -7.86
N PRO A 56 -3.34 -2.80 -8.61
CA PRO A 56 -1.95 -2.41 -8.76
C PRO A 56 -1.35 -2.01 -7.41
N ALA A 57 -0.38 -2.78 -6.91
CA ALA A 57 0.29 -2.47 -5.65
C ALA A 57 1.08 -1.16 -5.76
N TYR A 58 0.82 -0.21 -4.86
CA TYR A 58 1.52 1.07 -4.83
C TYR A 58 2.82 0.96 -4.01
N ARG A 59 3.92 1.57 -4.48
CA ARG A 59 5.24 1.55 -3.80
C ARG A 59 5.51 2.91 -3.15
N LEU A 60 6.35 3.00 -2.12
CA LEU A 60 6.82 4.31 -1.65
C LEU A 60 8.03 4.80 -2.45
N THR A 61 8.15 6.10 -2.69
CA THR A 61 9.43 6.75 -3.02
C THR A 61 10.18 7.11 -1.73
N ALA A 62 11.51 7.01 -1.81
CA ALA A 62 12.44 7.38 -0.74
C ALA A 62 12.41 8.88 -0.46
#